data_AF-A0A937PC62-F1
#
_entry.id   AF-A0A937PC62-F1
#
_cell.length_a   1.000
_cell.length_b   1.000
_cell.length_c   1.000
_cell.angle_alpha   90.00
_cell.angle_beta   90.00
_cell.angle_gamma   90.00
#
_symmetry.space_group_name_H-M   'P 1'
#
loop_
_entity.id
_entity.type
_entity.pdbx_description
1 polymer ?
#
loop_
_entity_poly.entity_id
_entity_poly.type
_entity_poly.pdbx_seq_one_letter_code
_entity_poly.pdbx_strand_id
1 'polypeptide(L)'
;MDRNSIIGILIIAVLLVGYGILNKPSKDELAERQRIQDSVATAHLEEAARRAAQDLAPAQTDMSEEAVGQPVVEDEAGVKNYVDLYGDFAEAAVGEKKLITLENDLIKLEISTLGGRPYSAELKNYQTHDSLPLILFDGDSTVFGFTFFARNRSINTNELFFTPDRKESEIVVSSEPQTLSMTLPAGGNSYIKYTYTLGPSDYMVDFDIQFYEMQELLTDRINFLDLIWEVYVPAFEKGRVNEMQNTTIFFKHYQDEVDKFNPRSKKEIMEQDISTSLEWIGYKQQFFSTVLLAEDHFSNAYLSSSKLEEPNKYLKLFTSQIGVPYQPIQDYTVNMAYYFGPNHFQTLNTYEHELQRLVSLGGPFSRVFNRYFIIPIFNRLDNNIANYGLIILILTLLIKIILFPLTYRSFLSMAKMRVLKPEIDAINAKIPKDKSMERQQATMALYKKAGVSPLGGCLPVVLQMPILIAMFRFFPTSIELRQESFLWATDLSTYDSIFDLPFTIPMYGDHISLFTLLMTASTILTMKISNQAGAAGQQMPGMKGMMYIMPVMFMFILNNFSAALTYYYFLANIITFGQNQLFKQFIDEEKLRSKLEENTRKKSATKKKSGFQKRLENMAKQRGYNPKKK
;
A
#
# COMPACT_ATOMS: atom_id res chain seq x y z
N MET A 1 -22.98 28.19 -18.98
CA MET A 1 -22.00 29.02 -18.25
C MET A 1 -21.92 30.32 -19.03
N ASP A 2 -22.08 31.47 -18.40
CA ASP A 2 -21.86 32.74 -19.11
C ASP A 2 -20.36 32.89 -19.42
N ARG A 3 -20.03 33.68 -20.45
CA ARG A 3 -18.65 33.93 -20.89
C ARG A 3 -17.78 34.43 -19.73
N ASN A 4 -18.38 35.17 -18.80
CA ASN A 4 -17.74 35.76 -17.64
C ASN A 4 -17.36 34.71 -16.58
N SER A 5 -18.16 33.65 -16.38
CA SER A 5 -17.78 32.53 -15.49
C SER A 5 -16.61 31.72 -16.03
N ILE A 6 -16.54 31.52 -17.35
CA ILE A 6 -15.43 30.79 -17.99
C ILE A 6 -14.14 31.60 -17.86
N ILE A 7 -14.20 32.91 -18.10
CA ILE A 7 -13.08 33.83 -17.91
C ILE A 7 -12.64 33.86 -16.43
N GLY A 8 -13.59 33.89 -15.50
CA GLY A 8 -13.29 33.84 -14.06
C GLY A 8 -12.56 32.56 -13.64
N ILE A 9 -12.95 31.40 -14.17
CA ILE A 9 -12.28 30.12 -13.88
C ILE A 9 -10.87 30.09 -14.48
N LEU A 10 -10.69 30.62 -15.69
CA LEU A 10 -9.37 30.73 -16.33
C LEU A 10 -8.43 31.63 -15.53
N ILE A 11 -8.93 32.75 -15.02
CA ILE A 11 -8.17 33.67 -14.16
C ILE A 11 -7.80 33.01 -12.82
N ILE A 12 -8.71 32.25 -12.20
CA ILE A 12 -8.43 31.53 -10.95
C ILE A 12 -7.37 30.43 -11.18
N ALA A 13 -7.45 29.68 -12.29
CA ALA A 13 -6.46 28.67 -12.63
C ALA A 13 -5.07 29.29 -12.86
N VAL A 14 -5.00 30.42 -13.57
CA VAL A 14 -3.76 31.17 -13.78
C VAL A 14 -3.22 31.76 -12.47
N LEU A 15 -4.08 32.25 -11.57
CA LEU A 15 -3.68 32.76 -10.26
C LEU A 15 -3.17 31.65 -9.33
N LEU A 16 -3.76 30.45 -9.35
CA LEU A 16 -3.30 29.32 -8.54
C LEU A 16 -1.95 28.79 -9.04
N VAL A 17 -1.76 28.70 -10.36
CA VAL A 17 -0.46 28.34 -10.96
C VAL A 17 0.58 29.42 -10.68
N GLY A 18 0.22 30.70 -10.83
CA GLY A 18 1.09 31.84 -10.52
C GLY A 18 1.48 31.91 -9.04
N TYR A 19 0.54 31.68 -8.13
CA TYR A 19 0.80 31.60 -6.69
C TYR A 19 1.70 30.42 -6.32
N GLY A 20 1.52 29.26 -6.97
CA GLY A 20 2.41 28.10 -6.80
C GLY A 20 3.84 28.36 -7.26
N ILE A 21 4.03 29.16 -8.32
CA ILE A 21 5.35 29.58 -8.81
C ILE A 21 5.97 30.66 -7.90
N LEU A 22 5.17 31.62 -7.43
CA LEU A 22 5.63 32.72 -6.57
C LEU A 22 5.97 32.27 -5.14
N ASN A 23 5.29 31.25 -4.61
CA ASN A 23 5.58 30.66 -3.29
C ASN A 23 6.53 29.46 -3.35
N LYS A 24 7.21 29.24 -4.47
CA LYS A 24 8.33 28.29 -4.51
C LYS A 24 9.46 28.89 -3.65
N PRO A 25 9.94 28.18 -2.61
CA PRO A 25 11.08 28.67 -1.82
C PRO A 25 12.27 28.93 -2.77
N SER A 26 12.96 30.05 -2.53
CA SER A 26 14.10 30.45 -3.37
C SER A 26 15.18 29.37 -3.32
N LYS A 27 15.96 29.21 -4.40
CA LYS A 27 17.09 28.27 -4.43
C LYS A 27 18.07 28.53 -3.27
N ASP A 28 18.21 29.78 -2.86
CA ASP A 28 19.08 30.17 -1.74
C ASP A 28 18.49 29.80 -0.38
N GLU A 29 17.16 29.86 -0.19
CA GLU A 29 16.49 29.40 1.04
C GLU A 29 16.51 27.87 1.16
N LEU A 30 16.44 27.16 0.04
CA LEU A 30 16.62 25.70 -0.02
C LEU A 30 18.07 25.32 0.33
N ALA A 31 19.06 26.02 -0.21
CA ALA A 31 20.47 25.80 0.09
C ALA A 31 20.82 26.17 1.55
N GLU A 32 20.20 27.20 2.11
CA GLU A 32 20.37 27.59 3.51
C GLU A 32 19.70 26.59 4.47
N ARG A 33 18.51 26.08 4.14
CA ARG A 33 17.89 24.98 4.88
C ARG A 33 18.68 23.69 4.79
N GLN A 34 19.23 23.36 3.63
CA GLN A 34 20.15 22.24 3.45
C GLN A 34 21.40 22.44 4.29
N ARG A 35 22.05 23.61 4.26
CA ARG A 35 23.19 23.91 5.14
C ARG A 35 22.88 23.79 6.62
N ILE A 36 21.71 24.27 7.06
CA ILE A 36 21.29 24.16 8.46
C ILE A 36 21.02 22.68 8.80
N GLN A 37 20.35 21.93 7.94
CA GLN A 37 20.06 20.51 8.15
C GLN A 37 21.32 19.65 8.11
N ASP A 38 22.22 19.90 7.18
CA ASP A 38 23.54 19.28 7.08
C ASP A 38 24.36 19.61 8.32
N SER A 39 24.34 20.86 8.80
CA SER A 39 25.06 21.23 10.03
C SER A 39 24.51 20.54 11.29
N VAL A 40 23.19 20.34 11.34
CA VAL A 40 22.50 19.65 12.44
C VAL A 40 22.71 18.14 12.35
N ALA A 41 22.69 17.57 11.15
CA ALA A 41 22.99 16.16 10.90
C ALA A 41 24.46 15.84 11.19
N THR A 42 25.40 16.70 10.78
CA THR A 42 26.82 16.56 11.13
C THR A 42 27.03 16.74 12.62
N ALA A 43 26.33 17.67 13.30
CA ALA A 43 26.44 17.84 14.75
C ALA A 43 25.87 16.63 15.50
N HIS A 44 24.76 16.03 15.03
CA HIS A 44 24.21 14.80 15.60
C HIS A 44 25.08 13.57 15.31
N LEU A 45 25.70 13.50 14.13
CA LEU A 45 26.70 12.47 13.80
C LEU A 45 27.98 12.65 14.65
N GLU A 46 28.44 13.88 14.88
CA GLU A 46 29.58 14.16 15.78
C GLU A 46 29.24 13.87 17.24
N GLU A 47 28.01 14.15 17.68
CA GLU A 47 27.57 13.84 19.05
C GLU A 47 27.37 12.33 19.23
N ALA A 48 26.84 11.62 18.22
CA ALA A 48 26.74 10.17 18.19
C ALA A 48 28.12 9.51 18.10
N ALA A 49 29.04 10.05 17.29
CA ALA A 49 30.42 9.60 17.19
C ALA A 49 31.22 9.92 18.47
N ARG A 50 30.93 11.03 19.17
CA ARG A 50 31.52 11.33 20.49
C ARG A 50 30.99 10.43 21.58
N ARG A 51 29.70 10.06 21.56
CA ARG A 51 29.14 9.05 22.47
C ARG A 51 29.74 7.68 22.19
N ALA A 52 29.83 7.27 20.93
CA ALA A 52 30.51 6.05 20.51
C ALA A 52 32.01 6.06 20.89
N ALA A 53 32.72 7.18 20.71
CA ALA A 53 34.14 7.31 21.07
C ALA A 53 34.38 7.38 22.58
N GLN A 54 33.43 7.91 23.37
CA GLN A 54 33.50 7.85 24.84
C GLN A 54 33.27 6.43 25.38
N ASP A 55 32.50 5.60 24.68
CA ASP A 55 32.32 4.18 24.98
C ASP A 55 33.48 3.29 24.47
N LEU A 56 34.39 3.82 23.64
CA LEU A 56 35.50 3.10 23.00
C LEU A 56 36.91 3.48 23.49
N ALA A 57 37.05 4.39 24.46
CA ALA A 57 38.35 4.75 25.04
C ALA A 57 38.72 3.75 26.16
N PRO A 58 39.46 2.66 25.89
CA PRO A 58 40.80 2.77 25.32
C PRO A 58 41.23 1.57 24.45
N ALA A 59 41.27 1.70 23.12
CA ALA A 59 42.24 0.98 22.29
C ALA A 59 42.18 1.51 20.85
N GLN A 60 43.14 2.36 20.49
CA GLN A 60 43.82 2.37 19.18
C GLN A 60 44.64 3.67 19.07
N THR A 61 45.95 3.51 19.17
CA THR A 61 46.88 4.36 18.42
C THR A 61 47.38 3.50 17.26
N ASP A 62 47.40 4.12 16.09
CA ASP A 62 47.94 3.67 14.81
C ASP A 62 47.17 2.56 14.08
N MET A 63 46.48 2.93 13.00
CA MET A 63 46.89 2.58 11.63
C MET A 63 46.01 3.32 10.59
N SER A 64 46.70 3.88 9.60
CA SER A 64 46.20 4.69 8.49
C SER A 64 45.54 3.87 7.37
N GLU A 65 44.66 4.56 6.64
CA GLU A 65 43.99 4.18 5.39
C GLU A 65 44.95 3.61 4.32
N GLU A 66 44.56 2.50 3.67
CA GLU A 66 44.55 2.36 2.20
C GLU A 66 43.96 1.00 1.72
N ALA A 67 43.38 1.06 0.52
CA ALA A 67 43.09 -0.01 -0.46
C ALA A 67 41.76 -0.79 -0.40
N VAL A 68 40.79 -0.28 -1.18
CA VAL A 68 39.72 -1.04 -1.82
C VAL A 68 40.28 -1.78 -3.05
N GLY A 69 40.13 -3.10 -3.06
CA GLY A 69 39.89 -3.93 -4.24
C GLY A 69 41.08 -4.38 -5.10
N GLN A 70 41.53 -5.63 -4.91
CA GLN A 70 41.84 -6.64 -5.95
C GLN A 70 42.32 -7.97 -5.32
N PRO A 71 42.35 -9.11 -6.06
CA PRO A 71 42.16 -10.45 -5.49
C PRO A 71 43.36 -10.89 -4.65
N VAL A 72 43.09 -11.49 -3.49
CA VAL A 72 44.14 -11.95 -2.59
C VAL A 72 44.69 -13.27 -3.12
N VAL A 73 45.88 -13.17 -3.70
CA VAL A 73 46.82 -14.27 -3.89
C VAL A 73 47.35 -14.70 -2.51
N GLU A 74 47.53 -16.00 -2.34
CA GLU A 74 48.22 -16.65 -1.23
C GLU A 74 49.59 -15.99 -0.97
N ASP A 75 49.69 -15.15 0.05
CA ASP A 75 50.96 -14.73 0.65
C ASP A 75 50.89 -14.93 2.17
N GLU A 76 51.95 -15.51 2.76
CA GLU A 76 52.05 -15.83 4.20
C GLU A 76 51.83 -14.60 5.13
N ALA A 77 51.95 -13.39 4.60
CA ALA A 77 51.68 -12.13 5.31
C ALA A 77 50.19 -11.82 5.47
N GLY A 78 49.33 -12.22 4.52
CA GLY A 78 47.88 -12.03 4.61
C GLY A 78 47.23 -12.95 5.64
N VAL A 79 47.72 -14.19 5.75
CA VAL A 79 47.21 -15.20 6.72
C VAL A 79 47.43 -14.76 8.17
N LYS A 80 48.56 -14.10 8.49
CA LYS A 80 48.80 -13.56 9.84
C LYS A 80 47.79 -12.45 10.21
N ASN A 81 47.45 -11.59 9.26
CA ASN A 81 46.48 -10.52 9.50
C ASN A 81 45.07 -11.07 9.80
N TYR A 82 44.67 -12.16 9.15
CA TYR A 82 43.36 -12.79 9.41
C TYR A 82 43.28 -13.49 10.76
N VAL A 83 44.37 -14.06 11.28
CA VAL A 83 44.41 -14.63 12.63
C VAL A 83 44.24 -13.55 13.69
N ASP A 84 44.84 -12.37 13.50
CA ASP A 84 44.69 -11.25 14.43
C ASP A 84 43.26 -10.70 14.42
N LEU A 85 42.66 -10.55 13.23
CA LEU A 85 41.31 -10.01 13.02
C LEU A 85 40.19 -10.97 13.42
N TYR A 86 40.23 -12.22 12.96
CA TYR A 86 39.12 -13.18 13.07
C TYR A 86 39.39 -14.35 14.03
N GLY A 87 40.63 -14.53 14.50
CA GLY A 87 40.98 -15.55 15.50
C GLY A 87 40.57 -16.96 15.06
N ASP A 88 39.66 -17.58 15.80
CA ASP A 88 39.16 -18.94 15.54
C ASP A 88 38.42 -19.06 14.18
N PHE A 89 38.00 -17.94 13.58
CA PHE A 89 37.38 -17.87 12.25
C PHE A 89 38.38 -17.56 11.11
N ALA A 90 39.68 -17.46 11.39
CA ALA A 90 40.67 -17.05 10.40
C ALA A 90 40.74 -17.97 9.16
N GLU A 91 40.47 -19.26 9.33
CA GLU A 91 40.37 -20.21 8.20
C GLU A 91 39.24 -19.82 7.24
N ALA A 92 38.11 -19.35 7.78
CA ALA A 92 36.98 -18.91 6.98
C ALA A 92 37.19 -17.54 6.30
N ALA A 93 38.21 -16.77 6.68
CA ALA A 93 38.50 -15.49 6.03
C ALA A 93 39.15 -15.67 4.64
N VAL A 94 39.64 -16.88 4.34
CA VAL A 94 40.28 -17.21 3.07
C VAL A 94 39.39 -18.16 2.29
N GLY A 95 38.99 -17.76 1.08
CA GLY A 95 38.16 -18.59 0.22
C GLY A 95 37.89 -17.94 -1.12
N GLU A 96 37.19 -18.70 -1.97
CA GLU A 96 36.76 -18.25 -3.28
C GLU A 96 35.25 -18.00 -3.25
N LYS A 97 34.82 -16.81 -3.71
CA LYS A 97 33.41 -16.48 -3.86
C LYS A 97 32.82 -17.29 -5.02
N LYS A 98 31.96 -18.25 -4.69
CA LYS A 98 31.21 -19.08 -5.63
C LYS A 98 29.71 -18.85 -5.41
N LEU A 99 28.95 -18.96 -6.48
CA LEU A 99 27.49 -18.91 -6.45
C LEU A 99 26.95 -20.31 -6.69
N ILE A 100 26.07 -20.75 -5.80
CA ILE A 100 25.37 -22.03 -5.91
C ILE A 100 23.90 -21.71 -6.17
N THR A 101 23.37 -22.24 -7.26
CA THR A 101 21.97 -22.05 -7.65
C THR A 101 21.11 -23.11 -6.96
N LEU A 102 20.09 -22.67 -6.22
CA LEU A 102 19.02 -23.51 -5.69
C LEU A 102 17.70 -23.01 -6.29
N GLU A 103 17.04 -23.85 -7.09
CA GLU A 103 15.87 -23.40 -7.85
C GLU A 103 14.77 -24.45 -7.96
N ASN A 104 13.53 -23.99 -8.12
CA ASN A 104 12.38 -24.80 -8.49
C ASN A 104 11.68 -24.16 -9.72
N ASP A 105 10.43 -24.51 -9.98
CA ASP A 105 9.61 -23.95 -11.06
C ASP A 105 9.17 -22.48 -10.83
N LEU A 106 9.23 -21.98 -9.60
CA LEU A 106 8.75 -20.64 -9.22
C LEU A 106 9.86 -19.64 -8.94
N ILE A 107 10.93 -20.07 -8.26
CA ILE A 107 12.03 -19.23 -7.82
C ILE A 107 13.39 -19.79 -8.23
N LYS A 108 14.35 -18.89 -8.44
CA LYS A 108 15.77 -19.20 -8.56
C LYS A 108 16.54 -18.37 -7.55
N LEU A 109 17.19 -19.04 -6.61
CA LEU A 109 18.07 -18.43 -5.62
C LEU A 109 19.52 -18.70 -5.99
N GLU A 110 20.34 -17.66 -5.97
CA GLU A 110 21.79 -17.80 -6.00
C GLU A 110 22.30 -17.56 -4.58
N ILE A 111 23.00 -18.53 -4.01
CA ILE A 111 23.55 -18.46 -2.67
C ILE A 111 25.07 -18.31 -2.79
N SER A 112 25.62 -17.31 -2.13
CA SER A 112 27.05 -17.00 -2.17
C SER A 112 27.79 -17.75 -1.07
N THR A 113 28.94 -18.34 -1.41
CA THR A 113 29.86 -18.89 -0.39
C THR A 113 30.43 -17.80 0.51
N LEU A 114 30.64 -16.59 0.00
CA LEU A 114 30.91 -15.42 0.84
C LEU A 114 29.63 -15.00 1.55
N GLY A 115 29.64 -15.00 2.88
CA GLY A 115 28.48 -14.71 3.72
C GLY A 115 27.52 -15.87 3.95
N GLY A 116 27.65 -16.95 3.16
CA GLY A 116 26.68 -18.05 3.16
C GLY A 116 25.27 -17.60 2.83
N ARG A 117 25.09 -16.44 2.18
CA ARG A 117 23.82 -15.70 2.11
C ARG A 117 23.14 -15.79 0.74
N PRO A 118 21.82 -15.53 0.67
CA PRO A 118 21.17 -15.25 -0.61
C PRO A 118 21.82 -14.04 -1.29
N TYR A 119 22.35 -14.27 -2.48
CA TYR A 119 23.01 -13.28 -3.34
C TYR A 119 22.04 -12.69 -4.36
N SER A 120 21.16 -13.53 -4.92
CA SER A 120 20.05 -13.08 -5.77
C SER A 120 18.81 -13.95 -5.57
N ALA A 121 17.65 -13.36 -5.81
CA ALA A 121 16.36 -14.05 -5.79
C ALA A 121 15.50 -13.64 -6.99
N GLU A 122 15.38 -14.53 -7.97
CA GLU A 122 14.56 -14.34 -9.18
C GLU A 122 13.21 -15.06 -9.03
N LEU A 123 12.12 -14.39 -9.42
CA LEU A 123 10.79 -15.01 -9.54
C LEU A 123 10.52 -15.34 -11.00
N LYS A 124 10.64 -16.63 -11.37
CA LYS A 124 10.67 -17.11 -12.77
C LYS A 124 9.42 -16.80 -13.58
N ASN A 125 8.27 -16.70 -12.91
CA ASN A 125 6.98 -16.44 -13.55
C ASN A 125 6.66 -14.95 -13.74
N TYR A 126 7.58 -14.05 -13.38
CA TYR A 126 7.34 -12.61 -13.39
C TYR A 126 8.46 -11.85 -14.11
N GLN A 127 8.09 -10.72 -14.70
CA GLN A 127 9.02 -9.82 -15.37
C GLN A 127 8.81 -8.38 -14.88
N THR A 128 9.83 -7.55 -15.01
CA THR A 128 9.73 -6.09 -14.81
C THR A 128 8.91 -5.44 -15.93
N HIS A 129 8.54 -4.16 -15.76
CA HIS A 129 7.77 -3.44 -16.78
C HIS A 129 8.47 -3.34 -18.15
N ASP A 130 9.82 -3.44 -18.17
CA ASP A 130 10.66 -3.43 -19.38
C ASP A 130 10.90 -4.83 -19.96
N SER A 131 10.15 -5.84 -19.52
CA SER A 131 10.28 -7.25 -19.92
C SER A 131 11.61 -7.92 -19.55
N LEU A 132 12.35 -7.36 -18.58
CA LEU A 132 13.52 -8.02 -17.98
C LEU A 132 13.08 -9.01 -16.87
N PRO A 133 13.88 -10.05 -16.55
CA PRO A 133 13.61 -10.96 -15.43
C PRO A 133 13.35 -10.21 -14.11
N LEU A 134 12.40 -10.69 -13.32
CA LEU A 134 12.08 -10.06 -12.03
C LEU A 134 13.00 -10.62 -10.93
N ILE A 135 14.01 -9.83 -10.59
CA ILE A 135 14.99 -10.15 -9.55
C ILE A 135 14.74 -9.23 -8.35
N LEU A 136 14.35 -9.80 -7.20
CA LEU A 136 13.98 -9.05 -5.98
C LEU A 136 15.15 -8.22 -5.43
N PHE A 137 16.34 -8.79 -5.48
CA PHE A 137 17.63 -8.17 -5.17
C PHE A 137 18.74 -8.99 -5.82
N ASP A 138 19.87 -8.35 -6.07
CA ASP A 138 21.07 -8.96 -6.65
C ASP A 138 22.36 -8.33 -6.11
N GLY A 139 23.41 -9.12 -5.96
CA GLY A 139 24.72 -8.54 -5.72
C GLY A 139 24.90 -7.94 -4.34
N ASP A 140 25.42 -6.72 -4.36
CA ASP A 140 25.68 -5.91 -3.18
C ASP A 140 24.45 -5.06 -2.80
N SER A 141 23.32 -5.25 -3.49
CA SER A 141 22.04 -4.64 -3.10
C SER A 141 21.37 -5.32 -1.90
N THR A 142 21.97 -6.38 -1.37
CA THR A 142 21.49 -7.07 -0.16
C THR A 142 22.65 -7.36 0.79
N VAL A 143 22.39 -7.26 2.08
CA VAL A 143 23.27 -7.69 3.16
C VAL A 143 22.49 -8.67 4.02
N PHE A 144 23.11 -9.79 4.36
CA PHE A 144 22.50 -10.77 5.24
C PHE A 144 23.59 -11.54 5.98
N GLY A 145 23.77 -11.23 7.26
CA GLY A 145 24.82 -11.85 8.07
C GLY A 145 24.75 -11.49 9.54
N PHE A 146 25.37 -12.31 10.36
CA PHE A 146 25.43 -12.11 11.81
C PHE A 146 26.62 -11.27 12.20
N THR A 147 26.40 -10.39 13.17
CA THR A 147 27.45 -9.66 13.87
C THR A 147 27.46 -10.06 15.33
N PHE A 148 28.59 -10.57 15.82
CA PHE A 148 28.74 -10.97 17.22
C PHE A 148 30.20 -10.88 17.69
N PHE A 149 30.41 -11.02 19.00
CA PHE A 149 31.75 -11.09 19.57
C PHE A 149 32.13 -12.53 19.92
N ALA A 150 33.24 -13.01 19.33
CA ALA A 150 33.88 -14.26 19.71
C ALA A 150 35.24 -13.98 20.36
N ARG A 151 35.42 -14.36 21.62
CA ARG A 151 36.64 -14.07 22.42
C ARG A 151 37.16 -12.63 22.27
N ASN A 152 36.24 -11.66 22.40
CA ASN A 152 36.50 -10.22 22.31
C ASN A 152 36.93 -9.71 20.91
N ARG A 153 36.68 -10.49 19.85
CA ARG A 153 36.82 -10.06 18.45
C ARG A 153 35.44 -9.93 17.82
N SER A 154 35.22 -8.88 17.05
CA SER A 154 33.98 -8.72 16.28
C SER A 154 34.05 -9.62 15.05
N ILE A 155 33.05 -10.48 14.90
CA ILE A 155 32.91 -11.41 13.79
C ILE A 155 31.67 -10.99 13.00
N ASN A 156 31.86 -10.80 11.70
CA ASN A 156 30.79 -10.55 10.73
C ASN A 156 30.74 -11.70 9.73
N THR A 157 29.68 -12.50 9.76
CA THR A 157 29.61 -13.68 8.89
C THR A 157 29.54 -13.29 7.42
N ASN A 158 29.06 -12.09 7.07
CA ASN A 158 28.95 -11.60 5.69
C ASN A 158 30.33 -11.41 5.00
N GLU A 159 31.41 -11.34 5.80
CA GLU A 159 32.79 -11.17 5.33
C GLU A 159 33.57 -12.50 5.27
N LEU A 160 32.94 -13.60 5.70
CA LEU A 160 33.59 -14.92 5.81
C LEU A 160 33.04 -15.91 4.79
N PHE A 161 33.87 -16.87 4.40
CA PHE A 161 33.55 -17.92 3.46
C PHE A 161 32.97 -19.15 4.16
N PHE A 162 31.83 -19.59 3.65
CA PHE A 162 31.17 -20.83 4.02
C PHE A 162 31.53 -21.93 3.00
N THR A 163 31.70 -23.15 3.51
CA THR A 163 31.97 -24.34 2.70
C THR A 163 30.66 -25.08 2.44
N PRO A 164 30.26 -25.28 1.17
CA PRO A 164 29.07 -26.07 0.84
C PRO A 164 29.31 -27.57 1.09
N ASP A 165 28.26 -28.27 1.52
CA ASP A 165 28.26 -29.73 1.64
C ASP A 165 28.16 -30.43 0.27
N ARG A 166 27.60 -29.74 -0.72
CA ARG A 166 27.49 -30.20 -2.11
C ARG A 166 28.58 -29.62 -3.01
N LYS A 167 28.97 -30.40 -4.01
CA LYS A 167 29.91 -30.00 -5.07
C LYS A 167 29.21 -29.40 -6.29
N GLU A 168 27.92 -29.64 -6.43
CA GLU A 168 27.10 -29.15 -7.52
C GLU A 168 26.90 -27.63 -7.38
N SER A 169 27.06 -26.90 -8.48
CA SER A 169 26.78 -25.46 -8.53
C SER A 169 25.31 -25.16 -8.85
N GLU A 170 24.53 -26.18 -9.26
CA GLU A 170 23.11 -26.06 -9.62
C GLU A 170 22.32 -27.21 -9.00
N ILE A 171 21.33 -26.87 -8.20
CA ILE A 171 20.44 -27.79 -7.49
C ILE A 171 19.02 -27.45 -7.93
N VAL A 172 18.43 -28.33 -8.74
CA VAL A 172 17.09 -28.14 -9.30
C VAL A 172 16.09 -29.04 -8.55
N VAL A 173 15.12 -28.41 -7.90
CA VAL A 173 14.02 -29.07 -7.19
C VAL A 173 12.90 -29.38 -8.17
N SER A 174 12.52 -30.65 -8.28
CA SER A 174 11.45 -31.09 -9.19
C SER A 174 10.28 -31.76 -8.46
N SER A 175 10.54 -32.79 -7.66
CA SER A 175 9.48 -33.59 -7.01
C SER A 175 9.60 -33.70 -5.50
N GLU A 176 10.83 -33.66 -4.98
CA GLU A 176 11.13 -33.77 -3.55
C GLU A 176 11.96 -32.56 -3.12
N PRO A 177 11.78 -32.05 -1.89
CA PRO A 177 12.58 -30.94 -1.39
C PRO A 177 14.08 -31.23 -1.50
N GLN A 178 14.87 -30.21 -1.83
CA GLN A 178 16.34 -30.30 -1.81
C GLN A 178 16.93 -29.35 -0.79
N THR A 179 18.04 -29.78 -0.20
CA THR A 179 18.75 -29.05 0.84
C THR A 179 20.18 -28.75 0.41
N LEU A 180 20.62 -27.53 0.69
CA LEU A 180 22.01 -27.07 0.60
C LEU A 180 22.47 -26.62 1.99
N SER A 181 23.53 -27.23 2.51
CA SER A 181 24.16 -26.80 3.76
C SER A 181 25.47 -26.07 3.50
N MET A 182 25.64 -24.95 4.18
CA MET A 182 26.79 -24.06 4.10
C MET A 182 27.40 -23.97 5.50
N THR A 183 28.66 -24.38 5.66
CA THR A 183 29.32 -24.45 6.97
C THR A 183 30.43 -23.41 7.07
N LEU A 184 30.35 -22.56 8.09
CA LEU A 184 31.37 -21.62 8.50
C LEU A 184 32.21 -22.23 9.64
N PRO A 185 33.48 -22.62 9.40
CA PRO A 185 34.33 -23.14 10.45
C PRO A 185 34.70 -22.06 11.47
N ALA A 186 34.76 -22.44 12.74
CA ALA A 186 35.08 -21.57 13.88
C ALA A 186 36.18 -22.19 14.78
N GLY A 187 37.12 -22.93 14.18
CA GLY A 187 38.24 -23.56 14.87
C GLY A 187 37.90 -24.88 15.56
N GLY A 188 38.84 -25.84 15.53
CA GLY A 188 38.61 -27.18 16.10
C GLY A 188 37.46 -27.91 15.40
N ASN A 189 36.45 -28.33 16.17
CA ASN A 189 35.22 -28.93 15.66
C ASN A 189 34.03 -27.94 15.67
N SER A 190 34.23 -26.69 16.06
CA SER A 190 33.17 -25.69 16.18
C SER A 190 32.81 -25.09 14.82
N TYR A 191 31.53 -24.85 14.58
CA TYR A 191 31.06 -24.23 13.34
C TYR A 191 29.68 -23.59 13.46
N ILE A 192 29.37 -22.71 12.50
CA ILE A 192 28.01 -22.23 12.22
C ILE A 192 27.58 -22.83 10.89
N LYS A 193 26.42 -23.49 10.85
CA LYS A 193 25.88 -24.10 9.62
C LYS A 193 24.56 -23.48 9.24
N TYR A 194 24.48 -22.98 8.01
CA TYR A 194 23.28 -22.49 7.36
C TYR A 194 22.72 -23.58 6.46
N THR A 195 21.45 -23.92 6.62
CA THR A 195 20.81 -24.99 5.85
C THR A 195 19.59 -24.42 5.12
N TYR A 196 19.67 -24.37 3.80
CA TYR A 196 18.60 -23.92 2.93
C TYR A 196 17.85 -25.13 2.38
N THR A 197 16.53 -25.22 2.61
CA THR A 197 15.68 -26.26 2.04
C THR A 197 14.59 -25.64 1.19
N LEU A 198 14.52 -26.08 -0.08
CA LEU A 198 13.51 -25.61 -1.04
C LEU A 198 12.62 -26.76 -1.48
N GLY A 199 11.30 -26.57 -1.33
CA GLY A 199 10.27 -27.49 -1.82
C GLY A 199 9.91 -27.27 -3.29
N PRO A 200 9.28 -28.27 -3.94
CA PRO A 200 8.73 -28.11 -5.29
C PRO A 200 7.54 -27.14 -5.29
N SER A 201 7.46 -26.26 -6.28
CA SER A 201 6.36 -25.28 -6.43
C SER A 201 6.07 -24.45 -5.18
N ASP A 202 7.11 -24.08 -4.42
CA ASP A 202 7.00 -23.26 -3.22
C ASP A 202 7.83 -21.96 -3.35
N TYR A 203 7.33 -20.87 -2.79
CA TYR A 203 8.04 -19.59 -2.64
C TYR A 203 8.73 -19.47 -1.26
N MET A 204 8.44 -20.40 -0.33
CA MET A 204 9.08 -20.48 0.97
C MET A 204 10.35 -21.34 0.89
N VAL A 205 11.41 -20.84 1.52
CA VAL A 205 12.70 -21.53 1.65
C VAL A 205 12.99 -21.65 3.13
N ASP A 206 13.01 -22.85 3.66
CA ASP A 206 13.40 -23.07 5.06
C ASP A 206 14.89 -22.73 5.20
N PHE A 207 15.22 -22.07 6.30
CA PHE A 207 16.54 -21.54 6.58
C PHE A 207 16.90 -21.81 8.04
N ASP A 208 17.55 -22.95 8.28
CA ASP A 208 17.97 -23.34 9.62
C ASP A 208 19.40 -22.91 9.89
N ILE A 209 19.64 -22.43 11.11
CA ILE A 209 20.97 -22.08 11.58
C ILE A 209 21.33 -22.95 12.76
N GLN A 210 22.43 -23.70 12.62
CA GLN A 210 23.00 -24.50 13.68
C GLN A 210 24.30 -23.86 14.19
N PHE A 211 24.40 -23.68 15.50
CA PHE A 211 25.61 -23.31 16.21
C PHE A 211 26.12 -24.56 16.94
N TYR A 212 27.22 -25.13 16.47
CA TYR A 212 27.80 -26.34 17.03
C TYR A 212 29.11 -26.03 17.74
N GLU A 213 29.21 -26.42 19.02
CA GLU A 213 30.36 -26.18 19.90
C GLU A 213 30.79 -24.69 19.99
N MET A 214 29.82 -23.78 19.88
CA MET A 214 30.03 -22.32 19.91
C MET A 214 30.00 -21.71 21.32
N GLN A 215 29.57 -22.46 22.33
CA GLN A 215 29.35 -21.97 23.70
C GLN A 215 30.62 -21.46 24.40
N GLU A 216 31.81 -21.95 24.01
CA GLU A 216 33.09 -21.50 24.58
C GLU A 216 33.72 -20.33 23.80
N LEU A 217 33.21 -20.04 22.59
CA LEU A 217 33.69 -18.96 21.73
C LEU A 217 32.91 -17.66 21.97
N LEU A 218 31.60 -17.81 22.18
CA LEU A 218 30.67 -16.72 22.47
C LEU A 218 30.72 -16.35 23.96
N THR A 219 30.45 -15.09 24.27
CA THR A 219 30.53 -14.59 25.66
C THR A 219 29.38 -15.16 26.50
N ASP A 220 29.63 -15.52 27.76
CA ASP A 220 28.71 -16.19 28.71
C ASP A 220 27.39 -15.44 29.05
N ARG A 221 27.06 -14.33 28.37
CA ARG A 221 25.90 -13.46 28.66
C ARG A 221 25.11 -13.03 27.42
N ILE A 222 25.31 -13.71 26.30
CA ILE A 222 24.59 -13.41 25.06
C ILE A 222 23.30 -14.24 25.02
N ASN A 223 22.15 -13.57 24.96
CA ASN A 223 20.83 -14.22 24.85
C ASN A 223 20.27 -14.18 23.41
N PHE A 224 20.90 -13.40 22.53
CA PHE A 224 20.58 -13.30 21.11
C PHE A 224 21.81 -12.83 20.33
N LEU A 225 21.88 -13.17 19.05
CA LEU A 225 22.89 -12.69 18.11
C LEU A 225 22.23 -11.73 17.13
N ASP A 226 22.93 -10.65 16.76
CA ASP A 226 22.40 -9.66 15.83
C ASP A 226 22.55 -10.16 14.40
N LEU A 227 21.42 -10.37 13.73
CA LEU A 227 21.32 -10.61 12.30
C LEU A 227 21.05 -9.28 11.59
N ILE A 228 21.99 -8.85 10.77
CA ILE A 228 21.84 -7.68 9.92
C ILE A 228 21.26 -8.13 8.58
N TRP A 229 20.10 -7.57 8.25
CA TRP A 229 19.44 -7.78 6.97
C TRP A 229 19.18 -6.42 6.33
N GLU A 230 19.71 -6.21 5.13
CA GLU A 230 19.48 -4.98 4.36
C GLU A 230 19.13 -5.29 2.92
N VAL A 231 18.24 -4.50 2.33
CA VAL A 231 17.91 -4.59 0.90
C VAL A 231 17.72 -3.20 0.30
N TYR A 232 18.49 -2.90 -0.73
CA TYR A 232 18.23 -1.83 -1.68
C TYR A 232 17.12 -2.30 -2.62
N VAL A 233 15.92 -1.76 -2.42
CA VAL A 233 14.71 -2.23 -3.09
C VAL A 233 14.64 -1.70 -4.53
N PRO A 234 14.73 -2.54 -5.57
CA PRO A 234 14.67 -2.08 -6.96
C PRO A 234 13.27 -1.55 -7.31
N ALA A 235 13.18 -0.70 -8.33
CA ALA A 235 11.90 -0.33 -8.94
C ALA A 235 11.53 -1.30 -10.06
N PHE A 236 10.34 -1.90 -10.01
CA PHE A 236 9.88 -2.87 -11.01
C PHE A 236 8.76 -2.35 -11.90
N GLU A 237 8.03 -1.32 -11.45
CA GLU A 237 6.77 -0.90 -12.06
C GLU A 237 6.92 0.42 -12.81
N LYS A 238 6.17 0.57 -13.91
CA LYS A 238 6.15 1.82 -14.70
C LYS A 238 5.82 3.06 -13.86
N GLY A 239 4.99 2.88 -12.82
CA GLY A 239 4.55 3.95 -11.92
C GLY A 239 5.38 4.05 -10.64
N ARG A 240 6.62 4.55 -10.73
CA ARG A 240 7.57 4.67 -9.59
C ARG A 240 6.96 5.30 -8.33
N VAL A 241 6.20 6.39 -8.48
CA VAL A 241 5.57 7.07 -7.34
C VAL A 241 4.54 6.19 -6.64
N ASN A 242 3.74 5.44 -7.40
CA ASN A 242 2.78 4.50 -6.84
C ASN A 242 3.46 3.32 -6.17
N GLU A 243 4.52 2.80 -6.80
CA GLU A 243 5.32 1.71 -6.26
C GLU A 243 5.92 2.12 -4.91
N MET A 244 6.58 3.28 -4.86
CA MET A 244 7.13 3.85 -3.63
C MET A 244 6.08 4.03 -2.52
N GLN A 245 4.86 4.46 -2.87
CA GLN A 245 3.74 4.64 -1.93
C GLN A 245 3.09 3.32 -1.46
N ASN A 246 3.48 2.19 -2.04
CA ASN A 246 3.05 0.86 -1.65
C ASN A 246 4.19 -0.02 -1.14
N THR A 247 5.43 0.46 -1.19
CA THR A 247 6.64 -0.23 -0.71
C THR A 247 6.97 0.19 0.73
N THR A 248 7.02 -0.74 1.69
CA THR A 248 7.27 -0.46 3.12
C THR A 248 7.65 -1.73 3.89
N ILE A 249 8.16 -1.55 5.11
CA ILE A 249 8.39 -2.65 6.06
C ILE A 249 7.09 -2.97 6.80
N PHE A 250 6.78 -4.26 6.89
CA PHE A 250 5.78 -4.87 7.76
C PHE A 250 6.50 -5.74 8.79
N PHE A 251 5.91 -5.91 9.96
CA PHE A 251 6.42 -6.82 10.98
C PHE A 251 5.26 -7.34 11.81
N LYS A 252 5.38 -8.58 12.29
CA LYS A 252 4.38 -9.20 13.17
C LYS A 252 4.97 -9.41 14.54
N HIS A 253 4.31 -8.87 15.56
CA HIS A 253 4.62 -9.18 16.94
C HIS A 253 4.29 -10.64 17.24
N TYR A 254 5.14 -11.29 18.04
CA TYR A 254 4.94 -12.68 18.43
C TYR A 254 3.61 -12.81 19.19
N GLN A 255 2.72 -13.67 18.69
CA GLN A 255 1.35 -13.87 19.22
C GLN A 255 0.45 -12.60 19.27
N ASP A 256 0.80 -11.54 18.54
CA ASP A 256 0.03 -10.30 18.48
C ASP A 256 -0.12 -9.82 17.03
N GLU A 257 -0.58 -8.58 16.84
CA GLU A 257 -0.97 -8.05 15.53
C GLU A 257 0.20 -7.75 14.59
N VAL A 258 -0.16 -7.62 13.31
CA VAL A 258 0.74 -7.20 12.24
C VAL A 258 0.72 -5.69 12.12
N ASP A 259 1.90 -5.10 12.26
CA ASP A 259 2.16 -3.67 12.13
C ASP A 259 3.00 -3.36 10.90
N LYS A 260 3.12 -2.06 10.60
CA LYS A 260 3.87 -1.56 9.45
C LYS A 260 4.24 -0.10 9.58
N PHE A 261 5.28 0.29 8.86
CA PHE A 261 5.55 1.69 8.61
C PHE A 261 4.49 2.31 7.67
N ASN A 262 4.30 3.62 7.78
CA ASN A 262 3.42 4.35 6.86
C ASN A 262 4.17 4.60 5.53
N PRO A 263 3.83 3.90 4.43
CA PRO A 263 4.54 4.05 3.16
C PRO A 263 4.45 5.47 2.57
N ARG A 264 3.43 6.25 2.99
CA ARG A 264 3.14 7.60 2.50
C ARG A 264 3.64 8.70 3.44
N SER A 265 4.46 8.35 4.43
CA SER A 265 5.12 9.33 5.30
C SER A 265 5.91 10.34 4.46
N LYS A 266 6.02 11.58 4.94
CA LYS A 266 6.89 12.60 4.31
C LYS A 266 8.33 12.54 4.80
N LYS A 267 8.61 11.82 5.89
CA LYS A 267 9.97 11.64 6.40
C LYS A 267 10.85 10.94 5.36
N GLU A 268 12.12 11.30 5.31
CA GLU A 268 13.14 10.64 4.48
C GLU A 268 13.54 9.30 5.07
N ILE A 269 13.80 9.28 6.38
CA ILE A 269 14.10 8.09 7.16
C ILE A 269 12.96 7.83 8.15
N MET A 270 12.50 6.58 8.20
CA MET A 270 11.60 6.08 9.23
C MET A 270 12.30 4.96 9.97
N GLU A 271 12.38 5.07 11.28
CA GLU A 271 13.02 4.08 12.14
C GLU A 271 12.11 3.72 13.30
N GLN A 272 12.26 2.49 13.79
CA GLN A 272 11.57 2.00 14.97
C GLN A 272 12.44 0.96 15.67
N ASP A 273 12.69 1.18 16.96
CA ASP A 273 13.25 0.19 17.87
C ASP A 273 12.10 -0.62 18.48
N ILE A 274 12.15 -1.94 18.31
CA ILE A 274 11.16 -2.90 18.78
C ILE A 274 11.82 -3.78 19.84
N SER A 275 11.49 -3.51 21.09
CA SER A 275 12.00 -4.27 22.24
C SER A 275 11.19 -5.53 22.57
N THR A 276 10.17 -5.87 21.77
CA THR A 276 9.32 -7.04 21.97
C THR A 276 9.61 -8.12 20.94
N SER A 277 9.25 -9.35 21.28
CA SER A 277 9.45 -10.48 20.38
C SER A 277 8.64 -10.34 19.08
N LEU A 278 9.23 -10.75 17.97
CA LEU A 278 8.63 -10.70 16.63
C LEU A 278 8.53 -12.12 16.06
N GLU A 279 7.48 -12.40 15.31
CA GLU A 279 7.34 -13.65 14.56
C GLU A 279 7.99 -13.53 13.18
N TRP A 280 7.79 -12.40 12.50
CA TRP A 280 8.36 -12.16 11.18
C TRP A 280 8.54 -10.67 10.88
N ILE A 281 9.49 -10.38 9.97
CA ILE A 281 9.75 -9.06 9.40
C ILE A 281 9.70 -9.19 7.88
N GLY A 282 8.95 -8.31 7.22
CA GLY A 282 8.66 -8.36 5.79
C GLY A 282 8.98 -7.06 5.07
N TYR A 283 9.84 -7.14 4.07
CA TYR A 283 10.10 -6.09 3.09
C TYR A 283 9.09 -6.19 1.96
N LYS A 284 8.04 -5.37 2.06
CA LYS A 284 6.90 -5.40 1.14
C LYS A 284 7.10 -4.36 0.04
N GLN A 285 7.12 -4.79 -1.22
CA GLN A 285 7.00 -3.94 -2.42
C GLN A 285 5.54 -3.87 -2.89
N GLN A 286 5.24 -3.15 -3.98
CA GLN A 286 3.85 -3.04 -4.47
C GLN A 286 3.20 -4.42 -4.68
N PHE A 287 3.87 -5.32 -5.41
CA PHE A 287 3.34 -6.63 -5.80
C PHE A 287 4.13 -7.83 -5.28
N PHE A 288 5.31 -7.63 -4.69
CA PHE A 288 6.16 -8.70 -4.17
C PHE A 288 6.54 -8.41 -2.72
N SER A 289 6.97 -9.44 -1.99
CA SER A 289 7.57 -9.29 -0.66
C SER A 289 8.71 -10.26 -0.47
N THR A 290 9.68 -9.83 0.32
CA THR A 290 10.63 -10.72 0.99
C THR A 290 10.32 -10.74 2.47
N VAL A 291 10.13 -11.92 3.07
CA VAL A 291 9.81 -12.04 4.50
C VAL A 291 10.77 -13.01 5.15
N LEU A 292 11.30 -12.61 6.30
CA LEU A 292 12.04 -13.48 7.19
C LEU A 292 11.17 -13.79 8.40
N LEU A 293 10.92 -15.07 8.65
CA LEU A 293 10.12 -15.55 9.78
C LEU A 293 10.93 -16.50 10.65
N ALA A 294 10.66 -16.50 11.95
CA ALA A 294 11.16 -17.50 12.89
C ALA A 294 10.04 -18.47 13.23
N GLU A 295 10.37 -19.76 13.38
CA GLU A 295 9.39 -20.75 13.85
C GLU A 295 8.97 -20.47 15.29
N ASP A 296 9.93 -20.10 16.14
CA ASP A 296 9.69 -19.62 17.50
C ASP A 296 9.46 -18.09 17.51
N HIS A 297 10.53 -17.30 17.57
CA HIS A 297 10.47 -15.83 17.57
C HIS A 297 11.86 -15.21 17.38
N PHE A 298 11.88 -13.95 16.96
CA PHE A 298 12.99 -13.03 17.17
C PHE A 298 12.83 -12.34 18.52
N SER A 299 13.93 -12.03 19.20
CA SER A 299 13.94 -11.41 20.53
C SER A 299 13.55 -9.93 20.49
N ASN A 300 14.07 -9.21 19.50
CA ASN A 300 13.88 -7.78 19.28
C ASN A 300 14.22 -7.45 17.80
N ALA A 301 13.94 -6.21 17.38
CA ALA A 301 14.53 -5.70 16.14
C ALA A 301 14.61 -4.17 16.13
N TYR A 302 15.65 -3.64 15.50
CA TYR A 302 15.67 -2.26 15.01
C TYR A 302 15.38 -2.27 13.51
N LEU A 303 14.37 -1.50 13.09
CA LEU A 303 13.91 -1.42 11.70
C LEU A 303 14.09 -0.01 11.17
N SER A 304 14.62 0.14 9.96
CA SER A 304 14.78 1.42 9.29
C SER A 304 14.38 1.35 7.81
N SER A 305 13.72 2.40 7.34
CA SER A 305 13.33 2.61 5.95
C SER A 305 13.74 4.00 5.50
N SER A 306 14.75 4.04 4.63
CA SER A 306 15.31 5.25 4.05
C SER A 306 14.85 5.39 2.60
N LYS A 307 14.28 6.53 2.24
CA LYS A 307 13.99 6.85 0.83
C LYS A 307 15.27 7.23 0.12
N LEU A 308 15.41 6.76 -1.12
CA LEU A 308 16.54 7.10 -1.97
C LEU A 308 16.11 8.18 -2.96
N GLU A 309 16.93 9.23 -3.10
CA GLU A 309 16.67 10.34 -4.02
C GLU A 309 16.73 9.90 -5.48
N GLU A 310 16.03 10.63 -6.35
CA GLU A 310 16.08 10.42 -7.80
C GLU A 310 17.26 11.18 -8.43
N PRO A 311 17.90 10.66 -9.48
CA PRO A 311 17.62 9.38 -10.17
C PRO A 311 18.37 8.20 -9.52
N ASN A 312 17.65 7.20 -9.01
CA ASN A 312 18.23 5.98 -8.46
C ASN A 312 17.44 4.75 -8.93
N LYS A 313 18.15 3.68 -9.30
CA LYS A 313 17.57 2.35 -9.64
C LYS A 313 16.68 1.83 -8.50
N TYR A 314 17.05 2.16 -7.27
CA TYR A 314 16.38 1.71 -6.05
C TYR A 314 15.37 2.75 -5.54
N LEU A 315 14.30 2.27 -4.92
CA LEU A 315 13.24 3.09 -4.32
C LEU A 315 13.60 3.49 -2.88
N LYS A 316 14.05 2.51 -2.10
CA LYS A 316 14.30 2.61 -0.66
C LYS A 316 15.44 1.68 -0.27
N LEU A 317 16.12 2.02 0.81
CA LEU A 317 16.94 1.09 1.58
C LEU A 317 16.10 0.66 2.79
N PHE A 318 15.94 -0.65 2.95
CA PHE A 318 15.43 -1.25 4.18
C PHE A 318 16.59 -1.86 4.94
N THR A 319 16.64 -1.61 6.25
CA THR A 319 17.63 -2.17 7.17
C THR A 319 16.88 -2.74 8.37
N SER A 320 17.22 -3.96 8.76
CA SER A 320 16.74 -4.63 9.96
C SER A 320 17.94 -5.21 10.71
N GLN A 321 18.11 -4.80 11.97
CA GLN A 321 18.98 -5.48 12.93
C GLN A 321 18.08 -6.32 13.82
N ILE A 322 18.18 -7.65 13.72
CA ILE A 322 17.24 -8.60 14.30
C ILE A 322 17.96 -9.42 15.37
N GLY A 323 17.49 -9.39 16.61
CA GLY A 323 18.04 -10.22 17.66
C GLY A 323 17.52 -11.65 17.54
N VAL A 324 18.30 -12.55 16.95
CA VAL A 324 17.97 -13.97 16.83
C VAL A 324 18.33 -14.66 18.15
N PRO A 325 17.38 -15.34 18.85
CA PRO A 325 17.66 -16.00 20.12
C PRO A 325 18.88 -16.92 20.06
N TYR A 326 19.66 -16.96 21.14
CA TYR A 326 20.81 -17.85 21.27
C TYR A 326 20.88 -18.39 22.70
N GLN A 327 21.21 -19.68 22.83
CA GLN A 327 21.51 -20.32 24.10
C GLN A 327 22.89 -20.99 24.04
N PRO A 328 23.76 -20.79 25.05
CA PRO A 328 25.11 -21.35 25.07
C PRO A 328 25.10 -22.84 25.42
N ILE A 329 24.55 -23.66 24.53
CA ILE A 329 24.55 -25.12 24.59
C ILE A 329 25.37 -25.68 23.42
N GLN A 330 25.75 -26.97 23.52
CA GLN A 330 26.66 -27.60 22.54
C GLN A 330 26.12 -27.60 21.10
N ASP A 331 24.83 -27.85 20.93
CA ASP A 331 24.18 -27.89 19.64
C ASP A 331 22.88 -27.09 19.75
N TYR A 332 22.92 -25.86 19.25
CA TYR A 332 21.79 -24.94 19.28
C TYR A 332 21.33 -24.65 17.85
N THR A 333 20.08 -24.95 17.55
CA THR A 333 19.48 -24.71 16.23
C THR A 333 18.38 -23.67 16.34
N VAL A 334 18.36 -22.74 15.38
CA VAL A 334 17.27 -21.79 15.18
C VAL A 334 16.63 -22.08 13.83
N ASN A 335 15.34 -22.39 13.86
CA ASN A 335 14.54 -22.64 12.67
C ASN A 335 13.91 -21.33 12.17
N MET A 336 14.20 -20.97 10.93
CA MET A 336 13.63 -19.80 10.26
C MET A 336 13.18 -20.20 8.86
N ALA A 337 12.43 -19.32 8.21
CA ALA A 337 12.14 -19.45 6.79
C ALA A 337 12.11 -18.11 6.08
N TYR A 338 12.36 -18.17 4.79
CA TYR A 338 12.40 -17.06 3.87
C TYR A 338 11.31 -17.18 2.84
N TYR A 339 10.43 -16.19 2.78
CA TYR A 339 9.48 -16.05 1.70
C TYR A 339 10.05 -15.12 0.63
N PHE A 340 10.20 -15.60 -0.61
CA PHE A 340 10.50 -14.78 -1.78
C PHE A 340 9.38 -14.92 -2.79
N GLY A 341 8.45 -13.97 -2.85
CA GLY A 341 7.30 -14.19 -3.73
C GLY A 341 6.31 -13.07 -3.91
N PRO A 342 5.25 -13.34 -4.70
CA PRO A 342 4.19 -12.38 -4.99
C PRO A 342 3.28 -12.12 -3.80
N ASN A 343 2.73 -10.91 -3.73
CA ASN A 343 1.68 -10.53 -2.78
C ASN A 343 0.31 -11.10 -3.20
N HIS A 344 0.24 -12.41 -3.38
CA HIS A 344 -0.97 -13.15 -3.74
C HIS A 344 -1.69 -13.62 -2.47
N PHE A 345 -2.93 -13.18 -2.27
CA PHE A 345 -3.64 -13.37 -0.99
C PHE A 345 -3.80 -14.85 -0.62
N GLN A 346 -4.12 -15.72 -1.58
CA GLN A 346 -4.36 -17.15 -1.33
C GLN A 346 -3.07 -17.87 -0.97
N THR A 347 -2.01 -17.67 -1.74
CA THR A 347 -0.70 -18.27 -1.49
C THR A 347 -0.17 -17.82 -0.14
N LEU A 348 -0.28 -16.53 0.20
CA LEU A 348 0.16 -16.06 1.52
C LEU A 348 -0.70 -16.61 2.67
N ASN A 349 -1.97 -16.94 2.42
CA ASN A 349 -2.86 -17.51 3.42
C ASN A 349 -2.60 -19.02 3.65
N THR A 350 -1.87 -19.73 2.78
CA THR A 350 -1.54 -21.16 3.00
C THR A 350 -0.40 -21.36 4.00
N TYR A 351 0.43 -20.35 4.24
CA TYR A 351 1.54 -20.44 5.19
C TYR A 351 1.14 -20.17 6.66
N GLU A 352 -0.13 -19.89 6.95
CA GLU A 352 -0.68 -19.75 8.32
C GLU A 352 -0.06 -18.68 9.28
N HIS A 353 0.97 -17.91 8.88
CA HIS A 353 1.63 -16.86 9.68
C HIS A 353 1.02 -15.45 9.57
N GLU A 354 -0.26 -15.34 9.23
CA GLU A 354 -0.91 -14.07 8.85
C GLU A 354 -0.22 -13.30 7.70
N LEU A 355 0.58 -13.95 6.86
CA LEU A 355 1.29 -13.29 5.75
C LEU A 355 0.34 -12.63 4.75
N GLN A 356 -0.91 -13.09 4.65
CA GLN A 356 -1.94 -12.44 3.82
C GLN A 356 -2.21 -10.97 4.21
N ARG A 357 -1.73 -10.52 5.37
CA ARG A 357 -1.76 -9.10 5.81
C ARG A 357 -0.84 -8.19 4.99
N LEU A 358 0.18 -8.74 4.31
CA LEU A 358 1.04 -8.02 3.39
C LEU A 358 0.23 -7.42 2.22
N VAL A 359 -0.87 -8.09 1.83
CA VAL A 359 -1.82 -7.59 0.84
C VAL A 359 -2.67 -6.47 1.45
N SER A 360 -2.46 -5.25 0.95
CA SER A 360 -3.08 -4.04 1.50
C SER A 360 -4.54 -3.84 1.05
N LEU A 361 -5.46 -4.66 1.59
CA LEU A 361 -6.91 -4.59 1.31
C LEU A 361 -7.65 -3.38 1.91
N GLY A 362 -6.92 -2.41 2.47
CA GLY A 362 -7.45 -1.19 3.09
C GLY A 362 -7.81 -1.31 4.57
N GLY A 363 -8.76 -0.49 5.03
CA GLY A 363 -9.21 -0.46 6.42
C GLY A 363 -10.05 -1.69 6.82
N PRO A 364 -10.53 -1.76 8.07
CA PRO A 364 -11.19 -2.96 8.60
C PRO A 364 -12.39 -3.43 7.76
N PHE A 365 -13.27 -2.51 7.37
CA PHE A 365 -14.42 -2.85 6.52
C PHE A 365 -14.00 -3.32 5.12
N SER A 366 -13.12 -2.58 4.45
CA SER A 366 -12.71 -2.92 3.08
C SER A 366 -11.94 -4.23 3.04
N ARG A 367 -11.17 -4.54 4.08
CA ARG A 367 -10.49 -5.83 4.26
C ARG A 367 -11.49 -6.98 4.33
N VAL A 368 -12.49 -6.88 5.19
CA VAL A 368 -13.56 -7.90 5.31
C VAL A 368 -14.30 -8.06 3.98
N PHE A 369 -14.70 -6.96 3.36
CA PHE A 369 -15.41 -7.00 2.08
C PHE A 369 -14.56 -7.61 0.96
N ASN A 370 -13.29 -7.20 0.83
CA ASN A 370 -12.40 -7.75 -0.19
C ASN A 370 -12.12 -9.24 0.05
N ARG A 371 -11.80 -9.64 1.29
CA ARG A 371 -11.50 -11.02 1.67
C ARG A 371 -12.66 -11.98 1.41
N TYR A 372 -13.87 -11.62 1.82
CA TYR A 372 -15.01 -12.55 1.79
C TYR A 372 -15.90 -12.40 0.56
N PHE A 373 -15.83 -11.27 -0.16
CA PHE A 373 -16.72 -11.02 -1.29
C PHE A 373 -15.96 -10.91 -2.60
N ILE A 374 -14.98 -10.01 -2.69
CA ILE A 374 -14.34 -9.69 -3.96
C ILE A 374 -13.39 -10.79 -4.40
N ILE A 375 -12.45 -11.15 -3.53
CA ILE A 375 -11.40 -12.12 -3.84
C ILE A 375 -12.00 -13.48 -4.25
N PRO A 376 -12.98 -14.07 -3.53
CA PRO A 376 -13.57 -15.33 -3.95
C PRO A 376 -14.29 -15.27 -5.30
N ILE A 377 -14.99 -14.16 -5.58
CA ILE A 377 -15.66 -13.96 -6.88
C ILE A 377 -14.62 -13.79 -7.97
N PHE A 378 -13.58 -12.99 -7.73
CA PHE A 378 -12.50 -12.73 -8.67
C PHE A 378 -11.79 -14.03 -9.05
N ASN A 379 -11.39 -14.84 -8.08
CA ASN A 379 -10.75 -16.14 -8.32
C ASN A 379 -11.67 -17.12 -9.05
N ARG A 380 -12.98 -17.11 -8.76
CA ARG A 380 -13.93 -17.96 -9.48
C ARG A 380 -14.03 -17.55 -10.95
N LEU A 381 -13.99 -16.26 -11.24
CA LEU A 381 -14.03 -15.73 -12.60
C LEU A 381 -12.71 -15.97 -13.34
N ASP A 382 -11.59 -15.79 -12.66
CA ASP A 382 -10.24 -16.03 -13.17
C ASP A 382 -10.05 -17.46 -13.69
N ASN A 383 -10.50 -18.45 -12.92
CA ASN A 383 -10.49 -19.86 -13.33
C ASN A 383 -11.35 -20.18 -14.58
N ASN A 384 -12.19 -19.26 -15.05
CA ASN A 384 -13.12 -19.48 -16.16
C ASN A 384 -12.98 -18.49 -17.32
N ILE A 385 -12.32 -17.35 -17.12
CA ILE A 385 -12.27 -16.25 -18.07
C ILE A 385 -10.84 -15.70 -18.10
N ALA A 386 -10.12 -15.91 -19.20
CA ALA A 386 -8.73 -15.46 -19.34
C ALA A 386 -8.55 -13.94 -19.54
N ASN A 387 -9.63 -13.16 -19.62
CA ASN A 387 -9.54 -11.71 -19.88
C ASN A 387 -9.94 -10.91 -18.63
N TYR A 388 -8.94 -10.32 -17.98
CA TYR A 388 -9.14 -9.57 -16.74
C TYR A 388 -10.02 -8.32 -16.89
N GLY A 389 -10.02 -7.67 -18.06
CA GLY A 389 -10.96 -6.57 -18.33
C GLY A 389 -12.43 -7.04 -18.35
N LEU A 390 -12.70 -8.26 -18.82
CA LEU A 390 -14.03 -8.86 -18.73
C LEU A 390 -14.36 -9.30 -17.30
N ILE A 391 -13.38 -9.79 -16.53
CA ILE A 391 -13.56 -10.09 -15.10
C ILE A 391 -14.00 -8.82 -14.35
N ILE A 392 -13.31 -7.70 -14.57
CA ILE A 392 -13.67 -6.40 -13.96
C ILE A 392 -15.09 -5.98 -14.39
N LEU A 393 -15.47 -6.17 -15.65
CA LEU A 393 -16.82 -5.88 -16.15
C LEU A 393 -17.89 -6.72 -15.41
N ILE A 394 -17.69 -8.03 -15.33
CA ILE A 394 -18.63 -8.96 -14.69
C ILE A 394 -18.72 -8.65 -13.19
N LEU A 395 -17.59 -8.43 -12.52
CA LEU A 395 -17.55 -8.02 -11.12
C LEU A 395 -18.34 -6.73 -10.89
N THR A 396 -18.17 -5.73 -11.77
CA THR A 396 -18.91 -4.47 -11.70
C THR A 396 -20.42 -4.69 -11.89
N LEU A 397 -20.82 -5.53 -12.84
CA LEU A 397 -22.22 -5.87 -13.07
C LEU A 397 -22.84 -6.58 -11.86
N LEU A 398 -22.15 -7.55 -11.26
CA LEU A 398 -22.60 -8.26 -10.07
C LEU A 398 -22.83 -7.29 -8.89
N ILE A 399 -21.87 -6.40 -8.62
CA ILE A 399 -22.01 -5.37 -7.58
C ILE A 399 -23.23 -4.48 -7.88
N LYS A 400 -23.41 -4.06 -9.13
CA LYS A 400 -24.55 -3.19 -9.53
C LYS A 400 -25.90 -3.91 -9.46
N ILE A 401 -25.95 -5.21 -9.70
CA ILE A 401 -27.16 -6.04 -9.55
C ILE A 401 -27.54 -6.16 -8.08
N ILE A 402 -26.58 -6.42 -7.19
CA ILE A 402 -26.83 -6.50 -5.74
C ILE A 402 -27.33 -5.16 -5.20
N LEU A 403 -26.77 -4.05 -5.67
CA LEU A 403 -27.19 -2.71 -5.29
C LEU A 403 -28.45 -2.23 -6.02
N PHE A 404 -28.93 -2.96 -7.04
CA PHE A 404 -30.07 -2.57 -7.87
C PHE A 404 -31.33 -2.16 -7.08
N PRO A 405 -31.86 -2.96 -6.13
CA PRO A 405 -33.06 -2.59 -5.38
C PRO A 405 -32.88 -1.28 -4.60
N LEU A 406 -31.67 -1.01 -4.12
CA LEU A 406 -31.36 0.22 -3.41
C LEU A 406 -31.25 1.42 -4.36
N THR A 407 -30.54 1.26 -5.47
CA THR A 407 -30.41 2.31 -6.50
C THR A 407 -31.78 2.70 -7.05
N TYR A 408 -32.69 1.74 -7.27
CA TYR A 408 -34.06 2.00 -7.68
C TYR A 408 -34.85 2.80 -6.64
N ARG A 409 -34.77 2.43 -5.36
CA ARG A 409 -35.43 3.18 -4.27
C ARG A 409 -34.94 4.63 -4.19
N SER A 410 -33.65 4.84 -4.39
CA SER A 410 -33.08 6.18 -4.41
C SER A 410 -33.50 6.97 -5.64
N PHE A 411 -33.50 6.34 -6.81
CA PHE A 411 -34.01 6.94 -8.04
C PHE A 411 -35.47 7.39 -7.88
N LEU A 412 -36.32 6.55 -7.29
CA LEU A 412 -37.70 6.90 -6.99
C LEU A 412 -37.80 8.09 -6.01
N SER A 413 -36.92 8.16 -5.01
CA SER A 413 -36.85 9.31 -4.09
C SER A 413 -36.49 10.60 -4.83
N MET A 414 -35.52 10.53 -5.76
CA MET A 414 -35.12 11.67 -6.59
C MET A 414 -36.24 12.08 -7.57
N ALA A 415 -36.95 11.12 -8.18
CA ALA A 415 -38.10 11.40 -9.03
C ALA A 415 -39.21 12.13 -8.27
N LYS A 416 -39.52 11.70 -7.04
CA LYS A 416 -40.49 12.41 -6.16
C LYS A 416 -40.07 13.85 -5.87
N MET A 417 -38.78 14.10 -5.67
CA MET A 417 -38.26 15.45 -5.47
C MET A 417 -38.36 16.30 -6.75
N ARG A 418 -38.10 15.71 -7.93
CA ARG A 418 -38.24 16.38 -9.22
C ARG A 418 -39.67 16.86 -9.46
N VAL A 419 -40.66 16.02 -9.16
CA VAL A 419 -42.08 16.37 -9.29
C VAL A 419 -42.47 17.55 -8.37
N LEU A 420 -41.85 17.67 -7.19
CA LEU A 420 -42.08 18.79 -6.27
C LEU A 420 -41.31 20.07 -6.63
N LYS A 421 -40.44 20.05 -7.64
CA LYS A 421 -39.61 21.19 -8.04
C LYS A 421 -40.40 22.48 -8.32
N PRO A 422 -41.56 22.46 -9.00
CA PRO A 422 -42.35 23.68 -9.23
C PRO A 422 -42.81 24.35 -7.92
N GLU A 423 -43.17 23.56 -6.91
CA GLU A 423 -43.56 24.06 -5.59
C GLU A 423 -42.36 24.64 -4.83
N ILE A 424 -41.18 24.05 -4.99
CA ILE A 424 -39.91 24.53 -4.43
C ILE A 424 -39.49 25.85 -5.09
N ASP A 425 -39.61 25.95 -6.41
CA ASP A 425 -39.33 27.17 -7.16
C ASP A 425 -40.31 28.30 -6.75
N ALA A 426 -41.59 27.96 -6.47
CA ALA A 426 -42.55 28.91 -5.91
C ALA A 426 -42.19 29.37 -4.48
N ILE A 427 -41.66 28.48 -3.61
CA ILE A 427 -41.12 28.86 -2.29
C ILE A 427 -39.93 29.80 -2.45
N ASN A 428 -39.01 29.50 -3.38
CA ASN A 428 -37.83 30.31 -3.66
C ASN A 428 -38.18 31.69 -4.23
N ALA A 429 -39.26 31.81 -5.00
CA ALA A 429 -39.75 33.09 -5.51
C ALA A 429 -40.42 33.95 -4.42
N LYS A 430 -41.05 33.32 -3.42
CA LYS A 430 -41.75 34.02 -2.32
C LYS A 430 -40.83 34.50 -1.20
N ILE A 431 -39.73 33.80 -0.93
CA ILE A 431 -38.83 34.12 0.17
C ILE A 431 -37.54 34.77 -0.39
N PRO A 432 -37.14 35.96 0.09
CA PRO A 432 -35.93 36.64 -0.38
C PRO A 432 -34.65 35.79 -0.28
N LYS A 433 -33.69 36.04 -1.17
CA LYS A 433 -32.43 35.28 -1.23
C LYS A 433 -31.62 35.37 0.08
N ASP A 434 -31.73 36.47 0.81
CA ASP A 434 -30.99 36.73 2.06
C ASP A 434 -31.50 35.87 3.24
N LYS A 435 -32.71 35.29 3.12
CA LYS A 435 -33.31 34.41 4.13
C LYS A 435 -33.16 32.94 3.76
N SER A 436 -31.92 32.51 3.55
CA SER A 436 -31.58 31.12 3.17
C SER A 436 -32.12 30.08 4.16
N MET A 437 -32.06 30.36 5.46
CA MET A 437 -32.57 29.47 6.51
C MET A 437 -34.08 29.28 6.43
N GLU A 438 -34.84 30.35 6.16
CA GLU A 438 -36.29 30.29 6.03
C GLU A 438 -36.71 29.50 4.78
N ARG A 439 -35.97 29.66 3.66
CA ARG A 439 -36.14 28.83 2.44
C ARG A 439 -35.87 27.36 2.70
N GLN A 440 -34.80 27.06 3.42
CA GLN A 440 -34.45 25.68 3.77
C GLN A 440 -35.53 25.05 4.65
N GLN A 441 -36.03 25.76 5.66
CA GLN A 441 -37.10 25.30 6.54
C GLN A 441 -38.43 25.08 5.79
N ALA A 442 -38.84 26.02 4.93
CA ALA A 442 -40.05 25.89 4.12
C ALA A 442 -39.97 24.71 3.14
N THR A 443 -38.82 24.51 2.50
CA THR A 443 -38.58 23.37 1.61
C THR A 443 -38.62 22.03 2.37
N MET A 444 -38.01 21.97 3.56
CA MET A 444 -38.07 20.77 4.42
C MET A 444 -39.50 20.48 4.91
N ALA A 445 -40.27 21.52 5.25
CA ALA A 445 -41.67 21.37 5.63
C ALA A 445 -42.52 20.82 4.47
N LEU A 446 -42.25 21.25 3.23
CA LEU A 446 -42.87 20.70 2.02
C LEU A 446 -42.54 19.21 1.84
N TYR A 447 -41.26 18.84 1.91
CA TYR A 447 -40.86 17.43 1.82
C TYR A 447 -41.52 16.55 2.89
N LYS A 448 -41.59 17.04 4.13
CA LYS A 448 -42.25 16.33 5.22
C LYS A 448 -43.75 16.14 4.98
N LYS A 449 -44.44 17.18 4.45
CA LYS A 449 -45.85 17.12 4.06
C LYS A 449 -46.10 16.12 2.93
N ALA A 450 -45.26 16.15 1.90
CA ALA A 450 -45.32 15.23 0.77
C ALA A 450 -44.85 13.80 1.09
N GLY A 451 -44.23 13.58 2.26
CA GLY A 451 -43.69 12.28 2.66
C GLY A 451 -42.46 11.85 1.87
N VAL A 452 -41.68 12.82 1.39
CA VAL A 452 -40.45 12.60 0.63
C VAL A 452 -39.26 12.84 1.56
N SER A 453 -38.27 11.94 1.54
CA SER A 453 -37.03 12.14 2.28
C SER A 453 -35.95 12.72 1.36
N PRO A 454 -35.37 13.88 1.66
CA PRO A 454 -34.27 14.45 0.87
C PRO A 454 -33.00 13.58 0.93
N LEU A 455 -32.85 12.76 1.98
CA LEU A 455 -31.72 11.84 2.15
C LEU A 455 -31.84 10.56 1.31
N GLY A 456 -33.03 10.27 0.77
CA GLY A 456 -33.21 9.10 -0.10
C GLY A 456 -32.39 9.17 -1.39
N GLY A 457 -32.03 10.38 -1.85
CA GLY A 457 -31.21 10.60 -3.05
C GLY A 457 -29.71 10.34 -2.83
N CYS A 458 -29.17 10.52 -1.62
CA CYS A 458 -27.76 10.28 -1.33
C CYS A 458 -27.49 8.89 -0.74
N LEU A 459 -28.53 8.12 -0.41
CA LEU A 459 -28.42 6.79 0.17
C LEU A 459 -27.57 5.80 -0.67
N PRO A 460 -27.66 5.77 -2.02
CA PRO A 460 -26.79 4.90 -2.82
C PRO A 460 -25.34 5.31 -2.72
N VAL A 461 -25.04 6.62 -2.70
CA VAL A 461 -23.66 7.10 -2.58
C VAL A 461 -23.07 6.63 -1.26
N VAL A 462 -23.80 6.81 -0.15
CA VAL A 462 -23.33 6.39 1.18
C VAL A 462 -23.07 4.88 1.25
N LEU A 463 -23.95 4.04 0.70
CA LEU A 463 -23.72 2.59 0.71
C LEU A 463 -22.66 2.15 -0.30
N GLN A 464 -22.49 2.88 -1.40
CA GLN A 464 -21.49 2.57 -2.42
C GLN A 464 -20.09 3.00 -1.98
N MET A 465 -19.93 4.05 -1.16
CA MET A 465 -18.62 4.55 -0.73
C MET A 465 -17.72 3.46 -0.11
N PRO A 466 -18.19 2.59 0.80
CA PRO A 466 -17.37 1.51 1.33
C PRO A 466 -16.90 0.51 0.26
N ILE A 467 -17.78 0.14 -0.68
CA ILE A 467 -17.45 -0.74 -1.81
C ILE A 467 -16.42 -0.07 -2.72
N LEU A 468 -16.60 1.24 -2.96
CA LEU A 468 -15.69 2.05 -3.75
C LEU A 468 -14.28 2.09 -3.15
N ILE A 469 -14.19 2.34 -1.84
CA ILE A 469 -12.92 2.35 -1.11
C ILE A 469 -12.27 0.96 -1.17
N ALA A 470 -13.07 -0.11 -1.12
CA ALA A 470 -12.55 -1.47 -1.22
C ALA A 470 -11.93 -1.76 -2.60
N MET A 471 -12.60 -1.36 -3.69
CA MET A 471 -12.06 -1.44 -5.05
C MET A 471 -10.83 -0.57 -5.27
N PHE A 472 -10.84 0.65 -4.71
CA PHE A 472 -9.71 1.58 -4.76
C PHE A 472 -8.45 1.01 -4.08
N ARG A 473 -8.62 0.13 -3.10
CA ARG A 473 -7.52 -0.54 -2.41
C ARG A 473 -7.14 -1.86 -3.05
N PHE A 474 -8.09 -2.59 -3.61
CA PHE A 474 -7.88 -3.89 -4.22
C PHE A 474 -7.12 -3.81 -5.54
N PHE A 475 -7.63 -3.03 -6.52
CA PHE A 475 -7.09 -3.05 -7.88
C PHE A 475 -5.60 -2.67 -7.98
N PRO A 476 -5.10 -1.60 -7.31
CA PRO A 476 -3.69 -1.22 -7.44
C PRO A 476 -2.69 -2.20 -6.78
N THR A 477 -3.17 -3.13 -5.95
CA THR A 477 -2.32 -4.09 -5.23
C THR A 477 -2.60 -5.54 -5.62
N SER A 478 -3.46 -5.78 -6.60
CA SER A 478 -3.78 -7.12 -7.09
C SER A 478 -2.66 -7.57 -8.02
N ILE A 479 -1.94 -8.61 -7.65
CA ILE A 479 -0.89 -9.21 -8.50
C ILE A 479 -1.48 -9.81 -9.77
N GLU A 480 -2.71 -10.29 -9.70
CA GLU A 480 -3.45 -10.93 -10.80
C GLU A 480 -3.77 -9.96 -11.94
N LEU A 481 -3.70 -8.65 -11.71
CA LEU A 481 -3.91 -7.63 -12.74
C LEU A 481 -2.61 -7.10 -13.33
N ARG A 482 -1.48 -7.51 -12.77
CA ARG A 482 -0.15 -7.03 -13.14
C ARG A 482 0.20 -7.55 -14.52
N GLN A 483 0.57 -6.65 -15.42
CA GLN A 483 0.93 -6.95 -16.83
C GLN A 483 -0.20 -7.58 -17.65
N GLU A 484 -1.45 -7.50 -17.17
CA GLU A 484 -2.61 -7.97 -17.90
C GLU A 484 -3.17 -6.89 -18.81
N SER A 485 -3.32 -7.20 -20.09
CA SER A 485 -3.71 -6.23 -21.11
C SER A 485 -5.22 -6.22 -21.35
N PHE A 486 -5.77 -5.03 -21.64
CA PHE A 486 -7.16 -4.89 -22.06
C PHE A 486 -7.40 -3.64 -22.91
N LEU A 487 -8.00 -3.83 -24.08
CA LEU A 487 -8.24 -2.78 -25.08
C LEU A 487 -6.93 -2.09 -25.48
N TRP A 488 -6.72 -0.82 -25.08
CA TRP A 488 -5.49 -0.07 -25.33
C TRP A 488 -4.53 -0.08 -24.14
N ALA A 489 -4.98 -0.51 -22.96
CA ALA A 489 -4.11 -0.59 -21.78
C ALA A 489 -3.26 -1.86 -21.89
N THR A 490 -1.95 -1.67 -21.87
CA THR A 490 -0.98 -2.77 -21.89
C THR A 490 -0.87 -3.47 -20.54
N ASP A 491 -1.21 -2.78 -19.46
CA ASP A 491 -1.15 -3.30 -18.09
C ASP A 491 -2.26 -2.64 -17.25
N LEU A 492 -3.14 -3.46 -16.69
CA LEU A 492 -4.28 -3.06 -15.88
C LEU A 492 -3.89 -2.60 -14.47
N SER A 493 -2.74 -3.02 -13.94
CA SER A 493 -2.27 -2.70 -12.59
C SER A 493 -1.61 -1.33 -12.47
N THR A 494 -1.08 -0.81 -13.58
CA THR A 494 -0.48 0.53 -13.69
C THR A 494 -1.37 1.47 -14.52
N TYR A 495 -0.94 2.71 -14.75
CA TYR A 495 -1.68 3.66 -15.56
C TYR A 495 -1.68 3.29 -17.04
N ASP A 496 -2.77 3.61 -17.76
CA ASP A 496 -2.79 3.53 -19.23
C ASP A 496 -2.26 4.85 -19.85
N SER A 497 -1.57 4.75 -20.98
CA SER A 497 -1.15 5.91 -21.77
C SER A 497 -1.47 5.68 -23.24
N ILE A 498 -2.20 6.61 -23.85
CA ILE A 498 -2.39 6.68 -25.31
C ILE A 498 -1.44 7.69 -25.94
N PHE A 499 -0.98 8.66 -25.16
CA PHE A 499 -0.10 9.71 -25.62
C PHE A 499 0.77 10.19 -24.47
N ASP A 500 2.09 10.11 -24.68
CA ASP A 500 3.08 10.63 -23.75
C ASP A 500 3.42 12.08 -24.13
N LEU A 501 3.43 12.95 -23.12
CA LEU A 501 3.73 14.37 -23.24
C LEU A 501 5.25 14.56 -23.13
N PRO A 502 5.85 15.46 -23.92
CA PRO A 502 7.29 15.76 -23.83
C PRO A 502 7.66 16.58 -22.56
N PHE A 503 6.69 16.86 -21.69
CA PHE A 503 6.85 17.59 -20.44
C PHE A 503 5.89 17.06 -19.38
N THR A 504 6.28 17.15 -18.11
CA THR A 504 5.42 16.76 -16.98
C THR A 504 4.57 17.93 -16.51
N ILE A 505 3.25 17.75 -16.46
CA ILE A 505 2.32 18.73 -15.90
C ILE A 505 2.15 18.44 -14.40
N PRO A 506 2.32 19.44 -13.50
CA PRO A 506 2.10 19.25 -12.07
C PRO A 506 0.71 18.66 -11.77
N MET A 507 0.67 17.66 -10.89
CA MET A 507 -0.49 16.81 -10.55
C MET A 507 -1.02 15.90 -11.66
N TYR A 508 -0.96 16.27 -12.93
CA TYR A 508 -1.45 15.43 -14.04
C TYR A 508 -0.51 14.28 -14.38
N GLY A 509 0.80 14.55 -14.39
CA GLY A 509 1.81 13.64 -14.93
C GLY A 509 2.25 14.03 -16.34
N ASP A 510 2.88 13.08 -17.01
CA ASP A 510 3.54 13.18 -18.31
C ASP A 510 2.83 12.38 -19.41
N HIS A 511 1.61 11.89 -19.17
CA HIS A 511 0.88 11.07 -20.13
C HIS A 511 -0.63 11.32 -20.07
N ILE A 512 -1.36 10.81 -21.05
CA ILE A 512 -2.83 10.90 -21.13
C ILE A 512 -3.44 9.49 -21.00
N SER A 513 -4.11 9.25 -19.88
CA SER A 513 -4.92 8.04 -19.64
C SER A 513 -6.31 8.16 -20.27
N LEU A 514 -6.64 7.29 -21.23
CA LEU A 514 -7.95 7.32 -21.85
C LEU A 514 -9.03 6.73 -20.94
N PHE A 515 -8.73 5.72 -20.13
CA PHE A 515 -9.71 5.25 -19.14
C PHE A 515 -10.08 6.36 -18.15
N THR A 516 -9.12 7.19 -17.72
CA THR A 516 -9.39 8.35 -16.88
C THR A 516 -10.25 9.39 -17.59
N LEU A 517 -10.00 9.68 -18.88
CA LEU A 517 -10.83 10.58 -19.67
C LEU A 517 -12.27 10.07 -19.82
N LEU A 518 -12.44 8.77 -20.12
CA LEU A 518 -13.74 8.12 -20.25
C LEU A 518 -14.49 8.08 -18.91
N MET A 519 -13.79 7.80 -17.82
CA MET A 519 -14.31 7.90 -16.46
C MET A 519 -14.83 9.31 -16.17
N THR A 520 -14.06 10.35 -16.49
CA THR A 520 -14.47 11.74 -16.28
C THR A 520 -15.67 12.12 -17.16
N ALA A 521 -15.65 11.76 -18.44
CA ALA A 521 -16.76 12.01 -19.36
C ALA A 521 -18.06 11.32 -18.91
N SER A 522 -17.98 10.04 -18.53
CA SER A 522 -19.13 9.27 -18.01
C SER A 522 -19.63 9.81 -16.67
N THR A 523 -18.74 10.30 -15.80
CA THR A 523 -19.11 10.96 -14.54
C THR A 523 -19.90 12.23 -14.82
N ILE A 524 -19.41 13.08 -15.73
CA ILE A 524 -20.09 14.33 -16.13
C ILE A 524 -21.45 14.02 -16.76
N LEU A 525 -21.54 12.99 -17.61
CA LEU A 525 -22.80 12.55 -18.22
C LEU A 525 -23.81 12.08 -17.17
N THR A 526 -23.38 11.24 -16.24
CA THR A 526 -24.21 10.74 -15.13
C THR A 526 -24.67 11.89 -14.24
N MET A 527 -23.78 12.86 -13.96
CA MET A 527 -24.11 14.05 -13.20
C MET A 527 -25.13 14.95 -13.90
N LYS A 528 -25.05 15.14 -15.23
CA LYS A 528 -26.04 15.94 -15.97
C LYS A 528 -27.47 15.39 -15.79
N ILE A 529 -27.61 14.06 -15.81
CA ILE A 529 -28.91 13.39 -15.65
C ILE A 529 -29.38 13.45 -14.18
N SER A 530 -28.48 13.22 -13.24
CA SER A 530 -28.81 13.26 -11.80
C SER A 530 -29.07 14.69 -11.29
N ASN A 531 -28.40 15.70 -11.84
CA ASN A 531 -28.63 17.12 -11.49
C ASN A 531 -29.99 17.65 -11.93
N GLN A 532 -30.67 16.98 -12.88
CA GLN A 532 -32.08 17.29 -13.16
C GLN A 532 -33.02 16.81 -12.03
N ALA A 533 -32.53 16.04 -11.06
CA ALA A 533 -33.32 15.46 -9.98
C ALA A 533 -33.04 16.05 -8.57
N GLY A 534 -31.97 16.83 -8.42
CA GLY A 534 -31.51 17.35 -7.11
C GLY A 534 -32.04 18.74 -6.78
N ALA A 535 -33.26 18.85 -6.26
CA ALA A 535 -33.75 20.10 -5.65
C ALA A 535 -32.94 20.52 -4.39
N ALA A 536 -32.06 19.66 -3.88
CA ALA A 536 -31.11 19.98 -2.81
C ALA A 536 -29.92 20.83 -3.28
N GLY A 537 -29.52 20.75 -4.56
CA GLY A 537 -28.40 21.52 -5.12
C GLY A 537 -28.77 22.95 -5.56
N GLN A 538 -30.06 23.31 -5.52
CA GLN A 538 -30.57 24.64 -5.88
C GLN A 538 -30.57 25.64 -4.70
N GLN A 539 -30.40 25.18 -3.46
CA GLN A 539 -30.52 26.06 -2.29
C GLN A 539 -29.29 26.93 -2.04
N MET A 540 -28.12 26.56 -2.58
CA MET A 540 -26.88 27.36 -2.47
C MET A 540 -26.32 27.73 -3.85
N PRO A 541 -26.19 29.03 -4.18
CA PRO A 541 -25.45 29.49 -5.36
C PRO A 541 -23.99 28.99 -5.26
N GLY A 542 -23.49 28.29 -6.28
CA GLY A 542 -22.09 27.81 -6.35
C GLY A 542 -21.92 26.28 -6.41
N MET A 543 -22.85 25.48 -5.87
CA MET A 543 -22.71 24.01 -5.87
C MET A 543 -22.73 23.40 -7.29
N LYS A 544 -23.46 23.99 -8.23
CA LYS A 544 -23.50 23.51 -9.63
C LYS A 544 -22.12 23.58 -10.30
N GLY A 545 -21.33 24.62 -10.03
CA GLY A 545 -19.97 24.75 -10.56
C GLY A 545 -19.04 23.70 -9.95
N MET A 546 -19.10 23.53 -8.63
CA MET A 546 -18.31 22.53 -7.90
C MET A 546 -18.56 21.10 -8.38
N MET A 547 -19.81 20.76 -8.74
CA MET A 547 -20.14 19.42 -9.26
C MET A 547 -19.48 19.10 -10.60
N TYR A 548 -19.25 20.09 -11.48
CA TYR A 548 -18.55 19.85 -12.75
C TYR A 548 -17.03 19.97 -12.63
N ILE A 549 -16.54 20.74 -11.65
CA ILE A 549 -15.10 20.88 -11.37
C ILE A 549 -14.54 19.61 -10.73
N MET A 550 -15.29 18.94 -9.85
CA MET A 550 -14.80 17.77 -9.12
C MET A 550 -14.36 16.61 -10.04
N PRO A 551 -15.12 16.16 -11.06
CA PRO A 551 -14.66 15.13 -11.98
C PRO A 551 -13.41 15.53 -12.75
N VAL A 552 -13.28 16.81 -13.11
CA VAL A 552 -12.09 17.31 -13.81
C VAL A 552 -10.89 17.30 -12.87
N MET A 553 -11.04 17.72 -11.61
CA MET A 553 -9.99 17.62 -10.60
C MET A 553 -9.58 16.16 -10.33
N PHE A 554 -10.54 15.24 -10.26
CA PHE A 554 -10.23 13.81 -10.11
C PHE A 554 -9.51 13.24 -11.33
N MET A 555 -9.76 13.75 -12.55
CA MET A 555 -9.00 13.39 -13.73
C MET A 555 -7.51 13.68 -13.53
N PHE A 556 -7.14 14.83 -12.97
CA PHE A 556 -5.75 15.17 -12.68
C PHE A 556 -5.12 14.22 -11.68
N ILE A 557 -5.85 13.87 -10.62
CA ILE A 557 -5.32 12.99 -9.56
C ILE A 557 -5.23 11.53 -10.02
N LEU A 558 -6.22 11.03 -10.76
CA LEU A 558 -6.36 9.63 -11.13
C LEU A 558 -5.64 9.26 -12.43
N ASN A 559 -5.10 10.22 -13.17
CA ASN A 559 -4.35 9.95 -14.40
C ASN A 559 -3.18 9.01 -14.16
N ASN A 560 -2.48 9.16 -13.03
CA ASN A 560 -1.38 8.28 -12.64
C ASN A 560 -1.84 7.02 -11.86
N PHE A 561 -3.14 6.72 -11.75
CA PHE A 561 -3.62 5.53 -11.02
C PHE A 561 -3.79 4.33 -11.96
N SER A 562 -3.95 3.14 -11.37
CA SER A 562 -4.23 1.89 -12.08
C SER A 562 -5.38 2.03 -13.09
N ALA A 563 -5.16 1.53 -14.31
CA ALA A 563 -6.12 1.46 -15.39
C ALA A 563 -7.34 0.61 -15.03
N ALA A 564 -7.15 -0.51 -14.30
CA ALA A 564 -8.25 -1.33 -13.79
C ALA A 564 -9.20 -0.51 -12.91
N LEU A 565 -8.65 0.37 -12.06
CA LEU A 565 -9.45 1.21 -11.18
C LEU A 565 -10.27 2.21 -12.00
N THR A 566 -9.65 2.97 -12.89
CA THR A 566 -10.34 4.01 -13.69
C THR A 566 -11.34 3.38 -14.67
N TYR A 567 -11.02 2.21 -15.22
CA TYR A 567 -11.93 1.39 -16.02
C TYR A 567 -13.14 0.90 -15.20
N TYR A 568 -12.95 0.39 -13.99
CA TYR A 568 -14.05 0.02 -13.09
C TYR A 568 -15.00 1.19 -12.84
N TYR A 569 -14.47 2.39 -12.57
CA TYR A 569 -15.30 3.58 -12.39
C TYR A 569 -16.06 3.96 -13.65
N PHE A 570 -15.41 3.92 -14.82
CA PHE A 570 -16.06 4.14 -16.10
C PHE A 570 -17.24 3.18 -16.30
N LEU A 571 -17.03 1.88 -16.13
CA LEU A 571 -18.08 0.87 -16.22
C LEU A 571 -19.22 1.13 -15.23
N ALA A 572 -18.87 1.40 -13.96
CA ALA A 572 -19.84 1.69 -12.93
C ALA A 572 -20.72 2.91 -13.29
N ASN A 573 -20.15 3.94 -13.92
CA ASN A 573 -20.88 5.11 -14.39
C ASN A 573 -21.80 4.77 -15.57
N ILE A 574 -21.30 4.06 -16.58
CA ILE A 574 -22.09 3.67 -17.76
C ILE A 574 -23.26 2.75 -17.38
N ILE A 575 -23.03 1.78 -16.48
CA ILE A 575 -24.11 0.93 -15.95
C ILE A 575 -25.13 1.77 -15.18
N THR A 576 -24.67 2.70 -14.34
CA THR A 576 -25.57 3.61 -13.60
C THR A 576 -26.39 4.49 -14.54
N PHE A 577 -25.77 4.98 -15.61
CA PHE A 577 -26.45 5.71 -16.67
C PHE A 577 -27.55 4.84 -17.31
N GLY A 578 -27.22 3.61 -17.70
CA GLY A 578 -28.18 2.64 -18.24
C GLY A 578 -29.34 2.36 -17.29
N GLN A 579 -29.05 2.09 -16.01
CA GLN A 579 -30.05 1.91 -14.95
C GLN A 579 -30.98 3.13 -14.83
N ASN A 580 -30.43 4.35 -14.83
CA ASN A 580 -31.22 5.57 -14.75
C ASN A 580 -32.15 5.75 -15.96
N GLN A 581 -31.70 5.43 -17.18
CA GLN A 581 -32.56 5.52 -18.36
C GLN A 581 -33.67 4.46 -18.32
N LEU A 582 -33.35 3.25 -17.89
CA LEU A 582 -34.32 2.19 -17.67
C LEU A 582 -35.38 2.61 -16.63
N PHE A 583 -34.95 3.15 -15.49
CA PHE A 583 -35.87 3.59 -14.43
C PHE A 583 -36.81 4.72 -14.88
N LYS A 584 -36.35 5.64 -15.73
CA LYS A 584 -37.22 6.68 -16.30
C LYS A 584 -38.37 6.09 -17.12
N GLN A 585 -38.13 5.01 -17.86
CA GLN A 585 -39.18 4.36 -18.66
C GLN A 585 -40.26 3.70 -17.80
N PHE A 586 -39.90 3.25 -16.59
CA PHE A 586 -40.84 2.60 -15.66
C PHE A 586 -41.55 3.56 -14.69
N ILE A 587 -41.14 4.83 -14.60
CA ILE A 587 -41.72 5.79 -13.67
C ILE A 587 -42.53 6.84 -14.41
N ASP A 588 -43.85 6.77 -14.23
CA ASP A 588 -44.82 7.73 -14.72
C ASP A 588 -44.91 8.94 -13.76
N GLU A 589 -44.36 10.09 -14.16
CA GLU A 589 -44.26 11.29 -13.33
C GLU A 589 -45.65 11.87 -12.97
N GLU A 590 -46.67 11.69 -13.82
CA GLU A 590 -48.04 12.18 -13.54
C GLU A 590 -48.74 11.34 -12.46
N LYS A 591 -48.63 10.02 -12.56
CA LYS A 591 -49.11 9.10 -11.51
C LYS A 591 -48.35 9.29 -10.20
N LEU A 592 -47.07 9.68 -10.27
CA LEU A 592 -46.28 9.98 -9.09
C LEU A 592 -46.75 11.28 -8.43
N ARG A 593 -47.05 12.32 -9.22
CA ARG A 593 -47.58 13.60 -8.74
C ARG A 593 -48.95 13.45 -8.07
N SER A 594 -49.89 12.76 -8.69
CA SER A 594 -51.22 12.55 -8.12
C SER A 594 -51.15 11.80 -6.78
N LYS A 595 -50.31 10.78 -6.67
CA LYS A 595 -50.04 10.07 -5.40
C LYS A 595 -49.41 10.98 -4.34
N LEU A 596 -48.52 11.89 -4.71
CA LEU A 596 -47.91 12.85 -3.76
C LEU A 596 -48.90 13.91 -3.30
N GLU A 597 -49.76 14.41 -4.18
CA GLU A 597 -50.84 15.34 -3.84
C GLU A 597 -51.88 14.68 -2.92
N GLU A 598 -52.26 13.43 -3.21
CA GLU A 598 -53.15 12.65 -2.35
C GLU A 598 -52.54 12.40 -0.97
N ASN A 599 -51.25 12.04 -0.90
CA ASN A 599 -50.52 11.90 0.35
C ASN A 599 -50.44 13.21 1.13
N THR A 600 -50.22 14.34 0.44
CA THR A 600 -50.19 15.67 1.05
C THR A 600 -51.56 16.04 1.60
N ARG A 601 -52.66 15.73 0.89
CA ARG A 601 -54.03 15.94 1.35
C ARG A 601 -54.36 15.04 2.56
N LYS A 602 -54.03 13.75 2.50
CA LYS A 602 -54.24 12.78 3.60
C LYS A 602 -53.45 13.17 4.86
N LYS A 603 -52.20 13.60 4.73
CA LYS A 603 -51.36 14.04 5.86
C LYS A 603 -51.77 15.41 6.40
N SER A 604 -52.26 16.31 5.56
CA SER A 604 -52.81 17.60 6.02
C SER A 604 -54.15 17.43 6.74
N ALA A 605 -54.98 16.45 6.33
CA ALA A 605 -56.22 16.07 7.00
C ALA A 605 -55.96 15.32 8.31
N THR A 606 -54.93 14.48 8.37
CA THR A 606 -54.58 13.68 9.55
C THR A 606 -53.52 14.39 10.39
N LYS A 607 -53.87 15.47 11.09
CA LYS A 607 -53.00 16.10 12.12
C LYS A 607 -52.84 15.18 13.36
N LYS A 608 -52.31 13.96 13.21
CA LYS A 608 -51.86 13.18 14.38
C LYS A 608 -50.46 13.65 14.78
N LYS A 609 -50.39 14.41 15.89
CA LYS A 609 -49.14 14.83 16.53
C LYS A 609 -48.23 13.61 16.76
N SER A 610 -46.96 13.71 16.35
CA SER A 610 -45.95 12.66 16.58
C SER A 610 -45.80 12.37 18.09
N GLY A 611 -45.57 11.10 18.47
CA GLY A 611 -45.45 10.69 19.87
C GLY A 611 -44.32 11.42 20.63
N PHE A 612 -43.25 11.78 19.92
CA PHE A 612 -42.17 12.61 20.47
C PHE A 612 -42.62 14.05 20.73
N GLN A 613 -43.40 14.62 19.80
CA GLN A 613 -44.02 15.94 19.97
C GLN A 613 -44.99 15.97 21.15
N LYS A 614 -45.79 14.91 21.36
CA LYS A 614 -46.65 14.78 22.55
C LYS A 614 -45.85 14.70 23.85
N ARG A 615 -44.71 14.00 23.87
CA ARG A 615 -43.83 13.92 25.05
C ARG A 615 -43.19 15.26 25.39
N LEU A 616 -42.68 15.99 24.40
CA LEU A 616 -42.14 17.35 24.58
C LEU A 616 -43.20 18.35 25.03
N GLU A 617 -44.41 18.27 24.48
CA GLU A 617 -45.53 19.14 24.88
C GLU A 617 -46.02 18.80 26.30
N ASN A 618 -45.99 17.53 26.71
CA ASN A 618 -46.29 17.13 28.08
C ASN A 618 -45.21 17.57 29.07
N MET A 619 -43.91 17.49 28.71
CA MET A 619 -42.82 18.03 29.52
C MET A 619 -42.87 19.56 29.62
N ALA A 620 -43.24 20.26 28.54
CA ALA A 620 -43.41 21.71 28.54
C ALA A 620 -44.62 22.15 29.40
N LYS A 621 -45.72 21.39 29.37
CA LYS A 621 -46.89 21.60 30.24
C LYS A 621 -46.59 21.32 31.72
N GLN A 622 -45.78 20.30 32.02
CA GLN A 622 -45.31 20.03 33.39
C GLN A 622 -44.40 21.14 33.93
N ARG A 623 -43.74 21.91 33.06
CA ARG A 623 -42.91 23.08 33.42
C ARG A 623 -43.66 24.42 33.37
N GLY A 624 -45.00 24.40 33.30
CA GLY A 624 -45.84 25.61 33.38
C GLY A 624 -45.87 26.48 32.12
N TYR A 625 -45.34 26.02 30.98
CA TYR A 625 -45.36 26.79 29.74
C TYR A 625 -46.63 26.48 28.93
N ASN A 626 -47.49 27.48 28.76
CA ASN A 626 -48.72 27.37 27.96
C ASN A 626 -48.52 28.05 26.60
N PRO A 627 -48.35 27.31 25.49
CA PRO A 627 -48.14 27.94 24.19
C PRO A 627 -49.42 28.63 23.72
N LYS A 628 -49.30 29.90 23.28
CA LYS A 628 -50.42 30.64 22.66
C LYS A 628 -50.96 29.86 21.47
N LYS A 629 -52.28 29.61 21.47
CA LYS A 629 -53.00 29.05 20.33
C LYS A 629 -52.89 30.02 19.14
N LYS A 630 -52.37 29.53 18.01
CA LYS A 630 -52.64 30.05 16.67
C LYS A 630 -53.32 28.94 15.87
#